data_AF-B3P025-F1
#
_entry.id   AF-B3P025-F1
#
_cell.length_a   1.000
_cell.length_b   1.000
_cell.length_c   1.000
_cell.angle_alpha   90.00
_cell.angle_beta   90.00
_cell.angle_gamma   90.00
#
_symmetry.space_group_name_H-M   'P 1'
#
loop_
_entity.id
_entity.type
_entity.pdbx_description
1 polymer ?
#
loop_
_entity_poly.entity_id
_entity_poly.type
_entity_poly.pdbx_seq_one_letter_code
_entity_poly.pdbx_strand_id
1 'polypeptide(L)'
;ENKLEYVVSQKGHVLLMHKKFSYVREKCIKGKTYWRCTQYTTRSKCHGRLHVLNEEILHSRKHNHSPPGQERRQYMKLLLNNV
;
A
#
# COMPACT_ATOMS: atom_id res chain seq x y z
N GLU A 1 -5.36 -8.06 13.41
CA GLU A 1 -5.90 -7.38 12.22
C GLU A 1 -4.83 -7.26 11.12
N ASN A 2 -4.78 -8.25 10.22
CA ASN A 2 -3.93 -8.25 9.02
C ASN A 2 -4.71 -7.80 7.78
N LYS A 3 -5.59 -6.81 7.94
CA LYS A 3 -6.44 -6.37 6.84
C LYS A 3 -5.61 -5.68 5.76
N LEU A 4 -5.78 -6.14 4.53
CA LEU A 4 -5.32 -5.49 3.32
C LEU A 4 -6.54 -4.88 2.63
N GLU A 5 -6.44 -3.62 2.23
CA GLU A 5 -7.49 -2.97 1.42
C GLU A 5 -6.86 -2.42 0.15
N TYR A 6 -7.50 -2.66 -0.98
CA TYR A 6 -7.09 -2.11 -2.27
C TYR A 6 -7.94 -0.89 -2.60
N VAL A 7 -7.27 0.19 -2.98
CA VAL A 7 -7.94 1.44 -3.38
C VAL A 7 -7.31 1.99 -4.64
N VAL A 8 -8.02 2.85 -5.35
CA VAL A 8 -7.51 3.59 -6.50
C VAL A 8 -7.27 5.03 -6.11
N SER A 9 -6.06 5.50 -6.37
CA SER A 9 -5.70 6.92 -6.27
C SER A 9 -6.46 7.75 -7.31
N GLN A 10 -6.56 9.06 -7.09
CA GLN A 10 -7.14 10.00 -8.08
C GLN A 10 -6.51 9.92 -9.48
N LYS A 11 -5.25 9.46 -9.58
CA LYS A 11 -4.53 9.27 -10.85
C LYS A 11 -4.67 7.85 -11.43
N GLY A 12 -5.58 7.03 -10.92
CA GLY A 12 -5.84 5.68 -11.44
C GLY A 12 -4.90 4.59 -10.93
N HIS A 13 -3.87 4.90 -10.13
CA HIS A 13 -2.99 3.86 -9.58
C HIS A 13 -3.66 3.07 -8.46
N VAL A 14 -3.55 1.74 -8.52
CA VAL A 14 -3.90 0.84 -7.42
C VAL A 14 -2.90 1.02 -6.28
N LEU A 15 -3.44 1.26 -5.09
CA LEU A 15 -2.72 1.33 -3.84
C LEU A 15 -3.14 0.19 -2.94
N LEU A 16 -2.19 -0.34 -2.18
CA LEU A 16 -2.44 -1.22 -1.06
C LEU A 16 -2.45 -0.39 0.23
N MET A 17 -3.48 -0.56 1.05
CA MET A 17 -3.62 0.06 2.36
C MET A 17 -3.38 -0.97 3.44
N HIS A 18 -2.48 -0.66 4.37
CA HIS A 18 -2.21 -1.51 5.54
C HIS A 18 -1.70 -0.65 6.70
N LYS A 19 -2.29 -0.82 7.90
CA LYS A 19 -1.95 -0.08 9.13
C LYS A 19 -1.89 1.44 8.93
N LYS A 20 -2.87 2.02 8.22
CA LYS A 20 -2.96 3.46 7.87
C LYS A 20 -1.86 3.98 6.94
N PHE A 21 -1.00 3.10 6.43
CA PHE A 21 -0.03 3.43 5.38
C PHE A 21 -0.55 3.01 4.01
N SER A 22 -0.15 3.74 2.98
CA SER A 22 -0.48 3.48 1.58
C SER A 22 0.79 3.10 0.82
N TYR A 23 0.69 2.08 0.00
CA TYR A 23 1.79 1.53 -0.77
C TYR A 23 1.42 1.45 -2.25
N VAL A 24 2.39 1.71 -3.12
CA VAL A 24 2.31 1.43 -4.56
C VAL A 24 3.03 0.14 -4.87
N ARG A 25 2.57 -0.58 -5.90
CA ARG A 25 3.25 -1.78 -6.39
C ARG A 25 4.64 -1.41 -6.90
N GLU A 26 5.67 -2.06 -6.37
CA GLU A 26 7.06 -1.91 -6.81
C GLU A 26 7.37 -2.96 -7.89
N LYS A 27 7.07 -4.24 -7.63
CA LYS A 27 7.28 -5.35 -8.57
C LYS A 27 6.54 -6.62 -8.13
N CYS A 28 6.32 -7.55 -9.05
CA CYS A 28 5.82 -8.90 -8.77
C CYS A 28 6.86 -9.93 -9.20
N ILE A 29 7.21 -10.87 -8.32
CA ILE A 29 8.20 -11.92 -8.60
C ILE A 29 7.66 -13.23 -8.02
N LYS A 30 7.49 -14.27 -8.87
CA LYS A 30 7.01 -15.60 -8.45
C LYS A 30 5.73 -15.54 -7.58
N GLY A 31 4.73 -14.76 -8.01
CA GLY A 31 3.48 -14.56 -7.27
C GLY A 31 3.57 -13.61 -6.06
N LYS A 32 4.78 -13.31 -5.56
CA LYS A 32 4.99 -12.37 -4.46
C LYS A 32 5.00 -10.94 -4.99
N THR A 33 4.10 -10.12 -4.47
CA THR A 33 4.01 -8.70 -4.77
C THR A 33 4.77 -7.88 -3.74
N TYR A 34 5.70 -7.06 -4.21
CA TYR A 34 6.48 -6.12 -3.41
C TYR A 34 5.83 -4.75 -3.54
N TRP A 35 5.51 -4.16 -2.40
CA TRP A 35 4.86 -2.86 -2.30
C TRP A 35 5.79 -1.89 -1.57
N ARG A 36 5.95 -0.67 -2.10
CA ARG A 36 6.74 0.40 -1.50
C ARG A 36 5.85 1.52 -0.99
N CYS A 37 6.22 2.16 0.11
CA CYS A 37 5.47 3.29 0.66
C CYS A 37 5.33 4.42 -0.38
N THR A 38 4.17 5.07 -0.43
CA THR A 38 3.93 6.24 -1.29
C THR A 38 4.82 7.44 -0.93
N GLN A 39 5.37 7.47 0.28
CA GLN A 39 6.29 8.51 0.76
C GLN A 39 7.77 8.23 0.40
N TYR A 40 8.05 7.21 -0.42
CA TYR A 40 9.42 6.84 -0.81
C TYR A 40 10.13 7.95 -1.60
N THR A 41 9.43 8.64 -2.51
CA THR A 41 10.00 9.71 -3.35
C THR A 41 9.71 11.11 -2.82
N THR A 42 9.06 11.23 -1.66
CA THR A 42 8.73 12.53 -1.06
C THR A 42 9.83 12.97 -0.09
N ARG A 43 9.64 14.12 0.58
CA ARG A 43 10.58 14.64 1.59
C ARG A 43 10.91 13.64 2.69
N SER A 44 9.97 12.76 3.06
CA SER A 44 10.20 11.74 4.09
C SER A 44 11.17 10.64 3.65
N LYS A 45 11.34 10.41 2.34
CA LYS A 45 12.19 9.35 1.76
C LYS A 45 11.96 7.98 2.44
N CYS A 46 10.69 7.61 2.59
CA CYS A 46 10.31 6.46 3.41
C CYS A 46 10.66 5.13 2.73
N HIS A 47 11.44 4.29 3.40
CA HIS A 47 11.79 2.95 2.93
C HIS A 47 10.83 1.85 3.39
N GLY A 48 9.67 2.22 3.94
CA GLY A 48 8.61 1.27 4.32
C GLY A 48 8.21 0.40 3.13
N ARG A 49 8.15 -0.92 3.35
CA ARG A 49 7.86 -1.93 2.32
C ARG A 49 6.96 -2.99 2.89
N LEU A 50 6.09 -3.54 2.05
CA LEU A 50 5.22 -4.65 2.38
C LEU A 50 5.37 -5.72 1.29
N HIS A 51 5.53 -6.97 1.70
CA HIS A 51 5.55 -8.10 0.76
C HIS A 51 4.30 -8.94 0.98
N VAL A 52 3.55 -9.15 -0.10
CA VAL A 52 2.29 -9.89 -0.06
C VAL A 52 2.35 -11.07 -1.01
N LEU A 53 1.89 -12.24 -0.56
CA LEU A 53 1.70 -13.44 -1.38
C LEU A 53 0.37 -14.05 -0.96
N ASN A 54 -0.53 -14.32 -1.92
CA ASN A 54 -1.85 -14.92 -1.65
C ASN A 54 -2.62 -14.21 -0.52
N GLU A 55 -2.64 -12.86 -0.57
CA GLU A 55 -3.27 -11.99 0.45
C GLU A 55 -2.64 -12.02 1.85
N GLU A 56 -1.59 -12.81 2.06
CA GLU A 56 -0.85 -12.84 3.32
C GLU A 56 0.34 -11.89 3.30
N ILE A 57 0.57 -11.25 4.45
CA ILE A 57 1.72 -10.36 4.65
C ILE A 57 2.92 -11.20 5.08
N LEU A 58 3.88 -11.37 4.17
CA LEU A 58 5.13 -12.08 4.45
C LEU A 58 6.18 -11.22 5.14
N HIS A 59 6.16 -9.90 4.88
CA HIS A 59 7.15 -8.98 5.43
C HIS A 59 6.60 -7.57 5.49
N SER A 60 6.92 -6.85 6.57
CA SER A 60 6.60 -5.44 6.75
C SER A 60 7.80 -4.70 7.32
N ARG A 61 8.31 -3.72 6.58
CA ARG A 61 9.39 -2.83 7.01
C ARG A 61 8.80 -1.56 7.63
N LYS A 62 9.36 -1.15 8.78
CA LYS A 62 8.94 0.05 9.53
C LYS A 62 9.04 1.32 8.66
N HIS A 63 8.15 2.27 8.94
CA HIS A 63 8.13 3.60 8.33
C HIS A 63 8.91 4.60 9.18
N ASN A 64 9.45 5.64 8.56
CA ASN A 64 10.17 6.73 9.22
C ASN A 64 9.31 8.02 9.32
N HIS A 65 7.99 7.89 9.17
CA HIS A 65 7.04 8.99 9.27
C HIS A 65 5.75 8.49 9.91
N SER A 66 5.00 9.41 10.51
CA SER A 66 3.65 9.14 10.98
C SER A 66 2.72 8.83 9.80
N PRO A 67 1.68 8.00 9.99
CA PRO A 67 0.65 7.81 8.98
C PRO A 67 0.09 9.16 8.53
N PRO A 68 0.00 9.44 7.22
CA PRO A 68 -0.62 10.66 6.76
C PRO A 68 -2.10 10.69 7.19
N GLY A 69 -2.61 11.87 7.55
CA GLY A 69 -4.04 12.05 7.82
C GLY A 69 -4.86 11.59 6.62
N GLN A 70 -5.76 10.63 6.83
CA GLN A 70 -6.54 10.03 5.74
C GLN A 70 -7.58 11.00 5.15
N GLU A 71 -7.97 12.03 5.90
CA GLU A 71 -9.03 12.98 5.54
C GLU A 71 -8.76 13.77 4.25
N ARG A 72 -7.49 14.04 3.91
CA ARG A 72 -7.13 14.80 2.70
C ARG A 72 -7.01 13.92 1.45
N ARG A 73 -6.93 12.60 1.60
CA ARG A 73 -6.67 11.68 0.48
C ARG A 73 -7.97 10.99 0.07
N GLN A 74 -8.61 11.52 -0.95
CA GLN A 74 -9.75 10.87 -1.60
C GLN A 74 -9.25 9.66 -2.39
N TYR A 75 -9.46 8.46 -1.85
CA TYR A 75 -9.25 7.20 -2.55
C TYR A 75 -10.60 6.59 -2.89
N MET A 76 -10.73 6.07 -4.12
CA MET A 76 -11.89 5.26 -4.48
C MET A 76 -11.62 3.83 -4.02
N LYS A 77 -12.45 3.28 -3.12
CA LYS A 77 -12.32 1.88 -2.71
C LYS A 77 -12.54 0.99 -3.94
N LEU A 78 -11.61 0.06 -4.19
CA LEU A 78 -11.92 -1.05 -5.08
C LEU A 78 -12.82 -1.98 -4.26
N LEU A 79 -14.12 -1.86 -4.46
CA LEU A 79 -15.03 -2.94 -4.10
C LEU A 79 -14.66 -4.08 -5.04
N LEU A 80 -13.99 -5.12 -4.53
CA LEU A 80 -13.85 -6.39 -5.21
C LEU A 80 -15.25 -7.01 -5.29
N ASN A 81 -16.09 -6.49 -6.18
CA ASN A 81 -17.35 -7.10 -6.54
C ASN A 81 -17.05 -8.12 -7.63
N ASN A 82 -17.15 -9.40 -7.26
CA ASN A 82 -17.35 -10.57 -8.11
C ASN A 82 -16.28 -10.90 -9.17
N VAL A 83 -15.46 -11.90 -8.85
CA VAL A 83 -15.17 -13.02 -9.77
C VAL A 83 -15.50 -14.30 -9.03
#